data_AF-A0A358A6G4-F1
#
_entry.id   AF-A0A358A6G4-F1
#
_cell.length_a   1.000
_cell.length_b   1.000
_cell.length_c   1.000
_cell.angle_alpha   90.00
_cell.angle_beta   90.00
_cell.angle_gamma   90.00
#
_symmetry.space_group_name_H-M   'P 1'
#
loop_
_entity.id
_entity.type
_entity.pdbx_description
1 polymer ?
#
loop_
_entity_poly.entity_id
_entity_poly.type
_entity_poly.pdbx_seq_one_letter_code
_entity_poly.pdbx_strand_id
1 'polypeptide(L)'
;MPTEIDRIHYLLDKFEDHSNTLKGLSYLADFLSYIDDIKNGNYDEQNKRIATNLFLTLKKRIALEINKIMASPIDCPYEIIDYWSNVLNEYVDSGLDDNIEMKSWQETVLKLKENARWESLSEKQQEEGILLLLKGKTKEEIKELIKKLEKFPESGSDSDNERENLK
;
A
#
# COMPACT_ATOMS: atom_id res chain seq x y z
N MET A 1 -26.98 9.87 -23.21
CA MET A 1 -26.19 9.90 -21.96
C MET A 1 -25.27 8.68 -21.99
N PRO A 2 -24.04 8.75 -21.48
CA PRO A 2 -23.20 7.56 -21.29
C PRO A 2 -23.93 6.57 -20.38
N THR A 3 -23.80 5.27 -20.65
CA THR A 3 -24.31 4.21 -19.76
C THR A 3 -23.50 4.15 -18.47
N GLU A 4 -24.02 3.55 -17.39
CA GLU A 4 -23.18 3.32 -16.18
C GLU A 4 -21.93 2.49 -16.51
N ILE A 5 -22.00 1.60 -17.50
CA ILE A 5 -20.86 0.82 -17.99
C ILE A 5 -19.80 1.72 -18.65
N ASP A 6 -20.19 2.66 -19.50
CA ASP A 6 -19.25 3.63 -20.08
C ASP A 6 -18.57 4.45 -18.99
N ARG A 7 -19.29 4.74 -17.90
CA ARG A 7 -18.78 5.51 -16.78
C ARG A 7 -17.76 4.74 -15.96
N ILE A 8 -17.97 3.46 -15.66
CA ILE A 8 -16.96 2.64 -14.95
C ILE A 8 -15.71 2.43 -15.80
N HIS A 9 -15.84 2.28 -17.13
CA HIS A 9 -14.67 2.25 -18.03
C HIS A 9 -13.88 3.55 -17.98
N TYR A 10 -14.57 4.69 -18.11
CA TYR A 10 -13.95 6.01 -18.01
C TYR A 10 -13.22 6.22 -16.68
N LEU A 11 -13.82 5.82 -15.56
CA LEU A 11 -13.20 5.97 -14.24
C LEU A 11 -11.95 5.12 -14.09
N LEU A 12 -11.98 3.88 -14.59
CA LEU A 12 -10.81 3.00 -14.57
C LEU A 12 -9.67 3.55 -15.43
N ASP A 13 -9.96 4.02 -16.64
CA ASP A 13 -8.97 4.68 -17.51
C ASP A 13 -8.37 5.91 -16.80
N LYS A 14 -9.20 6.72 -16.12
CA LYS A 14 -8.72 7.90 -15.41
C LYS A 14 -7.89 7.58 -14.17
N PHE A 15 -8.20 6.50 -13.48
CA PHE A 15 -7.36 5.97 -12.41
C PHE A 15 -5.98 5.59 -12.95
N GLU A 16 -5.92 4.91 -14.10
CA GLU A 16 -4.64 4.52 -14.72
C GLU A 16 -3.84 5.74 -15.21
N ASP A 17 -4.48 6.69 -15.90
CA ASP A 17 -3.89 7.96 -16.36
C ASP A 17 -3.29 8.79 -15.22
N HIS A 18 -3.88 8.69 -14.02
CA HIS A 18 -3.50 9.46 -12.84
C HIS A 18 -2.84 8.59 -11.77
N SER A 19 -2.24 7.48 -12.19
CA SER A 19 -1.48 6.60 -11.30
C SER A 19 -0.40 7.39 -10.56
N ASN A 20 -0.31 7.16 -9.25
CA ASN A 20 0.57 7.87 -8.31
C ASN A 20 0.13 9.30 -7.92
N THR A 21 -1.15 9.64 -8.09
CA THR A 21 -1.69 10.92 -7.62
C THR A 21 -2.95 10.73 -6.78
N LEU A 22 -3.26 11.72 -5.93
CA LEU A 22 -4.52 11.75 -5.16
C LEU A 22 -5.76 11.77 -6.08
N LYS A 23 -5.65 12.33 -7.29
CA LYS A 23 -6.74 12.30 -8.28
C LYS A 23 -7.04 10.88 -8.73
N GLY A 24 -6.01 10.06 -8.91
CA GLY A 24 -6.18 8.63 -9.20
C GLY A 24 -7.04 7.95 -8.14
N LEU A 25 -6.75 8.18 -6.86
CA LEU A 25 -7.52 7.60 -5.74
C LEU A 25 -9.00 8.00 -5.77
N SER A 26 -9.32 9.26 -6.10
CA SER A 26 -10.73 9.67 -6.23
C SER A 26 -11.47 8.94 -7.35
N TYR A 27 -10.81 8.69 -8.50
CA TYR A 27 -11.41 7.91 -9.58
C TYR A 27 -11.59 6.44 -9.21
N LEU A 28 -10.68 5.89 -8.42
CA LEU A 28 -10.79 4.53 -7.89
C LEU A 28 -11.98 4.39 -6.92
N ALA A 29 -12.13 5.32 -5.98
CA ALA A 29 -13.25 5.32 -5.03
C ALA A 29 -14.60 5.39 -5.76
N ASP A 30 -14.73 6.32 -6.72
CA ASP A 30 -15.91 6.42 -7.57
C ASP A 30 -16.15 5.12 -8.35
N PHE A 31 -15.10 4.55 -8.96
CA PHE A 31 -15.19 3.28 -9.68
C PHE A 31 -15.74 2.16 -8.79
N LEU A 32 -15.18 1.98 -7.59
CA LEU A 32 -15.59 0.93 -6.65
C LEU A 32 -17.05 1.14 -6.22
N SER A 33 -17.46 2.38 -5.94
CA SER A 33 -18.86 2.69 -5.62
C SER A 33 -19.81 2.29 -6.75
N TYR A 34 -19.49 2.63 -8.00
CA TYR A 34 -20.33 2.25 -9.15
C TYR A 34 -20.37 0.73 -9.37
N ILE A 35 -19.27 0.02 -9.12
CA ILE A 35 -19.25 -1.44 -9.17
C ILE A 35 -20.20 -2.02 -8.12
N ASP A 36 -20.22 -1.49 -6.90
CA ASP A 36 -21.14 -1.94 -5.85
C ASP A 36 -22.61 -1.70 -6.23
N ASP A 37 -22.91 -0.50 -6.72
CA ASP A 37 -24.24 -0.14 -7.21
C ASP A 37 -24.71 -1.10 -8.31
N ILE A 38 -23.85 -1.45 -9.27
CA ILE A 38 -24.21 -2.36 -10.36
C ILE A 38 -24.43 -3.78 -9.85
N LYS A 39 -23.55 -4.28 -8.97
CA LYS A 39 -23.64 -5.65 -8.44
C LYS A 39 -24.88 -5.86 -7.57
N ASN A 40 -25.18 -4.89 -6.69
CA ASN A 40 -26.26 -4.98 -5.72
C ASN A 40 -27.58 -4.39 -6.21
N GLY A 41 -27.54 -3.55 -7.26
CA GLY A 41 -28.70 -2.90 -7.84
C GLY A 41 -29.51 -3.78 -8.80
N ASN A 42 -30.57 -3.17 -9.32
CA ASN A 42 -31.47 -3.79 -10.30
C ASN A 42 -30.98 -3.57 -11.75
N TYR A 43 -29.77 -4.03 -12.03
CA TYR A 43 -29.19 -4.04 -13.37
C TYR A 43 -29.37 -5.39 -14.04
N ASP A 44 -29.39 -5.41 -15.37
CA ASP A 44 -29.40 -6.65 -16.13
C ASP A 44 -28.10 -7.47 -15.93
N GLU A 45 -28.20 -8.76 -16.20
CA GLU A 45 -27.10 -9.72 -16.01
C GLU A 45 -25.87 -9.42 -16.88
N GLN A 46 -26.05 -8.80 -18.04
CA GLN A 46 -24.93 -8.44 -18.90
C GLN A 46 -24.09 -7.33 -18.26
N ASN A 47 -24.73 -6.29 -17.74
CA ASN A 47 -24.07 -5.19 -17.04
C ASN A 47 -23.37 -5.67 -15.76
N LYS A 48 -24.01 -6.56 -14.98
CA LYS A 48 -23.39 -7.19 -13.81
C LYS A 48 -22.14 -8.00 -14.14
N ARG A 49 -22.16 -8.75 -15.24
CA ARG A 49 -20.99 -9.48 -15.74
C ARG A 49 -19.86 -8.55 -16.17
N ILE A 50 -20.17 -7.47 -16.87
CA ILE A 50 -19.16 -6.50 -17.30
C ILE A 50 -18.50 -5.84 -16.09
N ALA A 51 -19.29 -5.35 -15.14
CA ALA A 51 -18.79 -4.76 -13.89
C ALA A 51 -17.90 -5.74 -13.11
N THR A 52 -18.33 -7.00 -12.99
CA THR A 52 -17.54 -8.04 -12.32
C THR A 52 -16.19 -8.28 -13.02
N ASN A 53 -16.17 -8.33 -14.35
CA ASN A 53 -14.92 -8.51 -15.11
C ASN A 53 -13.96 -7.33 -14.96
N LEU A 54 -14.48 -6.10 -14.92
CA LEU A 54 -13.67 -4.90 -14.70
C LEU A 54 -13.07 -4.88 -13.30
N PHE A 55 -13.88 -5.22 -12.29
CA PHE A 55 -13.41 -5.37 -10.92
C PHE A 55 -12.30 -6.42 -10.78
N LEU A 56 -12.46 -7.59 -11.41
CA LEU A 56 -11.41 -8.64 -11.44
C LEU A 56 -10.14 -8.19 -12.17
N THR A 57 -10.28 -7.32 -13.18
CA THR A 57 -9.14 -6.76 -13.92
C THR A 57 -8.34 -5.80 -13.03
N LEU A 58 -9.02 -4.88 -12.34
CA LEU A 58 -8.42 -4.01 -11.34
C LEU A 58 -7.69 -4.82 -10.26
N LYS A 59 -8.33 -5.88 -9.73
CA LYS A 59 -7.72 -6.76 -8.73
C LYS A 59 -6.39 -7.36 -9.21
N LYS A 60 -6.34 -7.87 -10.44
CA LYS A 60 -5.10 -8.39 -11.04
C LYS A 60 -4.03 -7.31 -11.22
N ARG A 61 -4.44 -6.11 -11.62
CA ARG A 61 -3.54 -4.94 -11.77
C ARG A 61 -2.90 -4.58 -10.43
N ILE A 62 -3.68 -4.52 -9.35
CA ILE A 62 -3.19 -4.27 -7.98
C ILE A 62 -2.22 -5.37 -7.58
N ALA A 63 -2.61 -6.65 -7.71
CA ALA A 63 -1.75 -7.78 -7.37
C ALA A 63 -0.38 -7.72 -8.06
N LEU A 64 -0.34 -7.33 -9.34
CA LEU A 64 0.91 -7.17 -10.08
C LEU A 64 1.84 -6.13 -9.42
N GLU A 65 1.32 -4.98 -8.99
CA GLU A 65 2.14 -3.90 -8.42
C GLU A 65 2.57 -4.20 -7.00
N ILE A 66 1.68 -4.77 -6.18
CA ILE A 66 2.06 -5.18 -4.84
C ILE A 66 3.14 -6.26 -4.89
N ASN A 67 3.05 -7.22 -5.80
CA ASN A 67 4.10 -8.22 -5.99
C ASN A 67 5.45 -7.60 -6.38
N LYS A 68 5.47 -6.51 -7.17
CA LYS A 68 6.71 -5.78 -7.47
C LYS A 68 7.28 -5.09 -6.22
N ILE A 69 6.43 -4.43 -5.43
CA ILE A 69 6.84 -3.79 -4.17
C ILE A 69 7.41 -4.83 -3.21
N MET A 70 6.75 -5.97 -3.06
CA MET A 70 7.19 -7.05 -2.17
C MET A 70 8.49 -7.74 -2.63
N ALA A 71 8.76 -7.78 -3.93
CA ALA A 71 9.97 -8.40 -4.46
C ALA A 71 11.24 -7.58 -4.18
N SER A 72 11.11 -6.24 -4.10
CA SER A 72 12.25 -5.34 -3.85
C SER A 72 11.82 -4.13 -3.00
N PRO A 73 11.53 -4.31 -1.70
CA PRO A 73 10.96 -3.25 -0.87
C PRO A 73 11.93 -2.08 -0.63
N ILE A 74 13.23 -2.37 -0.51
CA ILE A 74 14.29 -1.39 -0.22
C ILE A 74 14.47 -0.40 -1.39
N ASP A 75 14.25 -0.85 -2.63
CA ASP A 75 14.41 -0.04 -3.83
C ASP A 75 13.16 0.77 -4.18
N CYS A 76 12.08 0.64 -3.40
CA CYS A 76 10.81 1.27 -3.68
C CYS A 76 10.70 2.62 -2.93
N PRO A 77 10.56 3.75 -3.65
CA PRO A 77 10.35 5.05 -3.02
C PRO A 77 9.14 5.07 -2.08
N TYR A 78 9.27 5.80 -0.97
CA TYR A 78 8.20 5.94 0.03
C TYR A 78 6.87 6.38 -0.61
N GLU A 79 6.90 7.30 -1.58
CA GLU A 79 5.72 7.82 -2.25
C GLU A 79 4.96 6.73 -3.03
N ILE A 80 5.68 5.75 -3.59
CA ILE A 80 5.07 4.62 -4.28
C ILE A 80 4.42 3.67 -3.26
N ILE A 81 5.11 3.38 -2.16
CA ILE A 81 4.58 2.54 -1.09
C ILE A 81 3.34 3.20 -0.45
N ASP A 82 3.39 4.51 -0.18
CA ASP A 82 2.27 5.30 0.35
C ASP A 82 1.07 5.29 -0.59
N TYR A 83 1.30 5.53 -1.89
CA TYR A 83 0.24 5.49 -2.90
C TYR A 83 -0.45 4.13 -2.95
N TRP A 84 0.31 3.04 -3.05
CA TRP A 84 -0.28 1.69 -3.13
C TRP A 84 -0.88 1.22 -1.81
N SER A 85 -0.39 1.70 -0.67
CA SER A 85 -1.06 1.55 0.63
C SER A 85 -2.46 2.18 0.59
N ASN A 86 -2.59 3.38 0.04
CA ASN A 86 -3.89 4.05 -0.06
C ASN A 86 -4.82 3.34 -1.06
N VAL A 87 -4.30 2.86 -2.20
CA VAL A 87 -5.08 2.04 -3.14
C VAL A 87 -5.64 0.77 -2.48
N LEU A 88 -4.82 0.08 -1.67
CA LEU A 88 -5.25 -1.11 -0.93
C LEU A 88 -6.32 -0.78 0.12
N ASN A 89 -6.20 0.37 0.81
CA ASN A 89 -7.23 0.84 1.75
C ASN A 89 -8.56 1.06 1.04
N GLU A 90 -8.59 1.84 -0.04
CA GLU A 90 -9.82 2.09 -0.82
C GLU A 90 -10.45 0.78 -1.31
N TYR A 91 -9.63 -0.16 -1.80
CA TYR A 91 -10.12 -1.45 -2.24
C TYR A 91 -10.72 -2.27 -1.08
N VAL A 92 -10.03 -2.40 0.05
CA VAL A 92 -10.49 -3.19 1.19
C VAL A 92 -11.72 -2.56 1.84
N ASP A 93 -11.74 -1.24 1.98
CA ASP A 93 -12.84 -0.48 2.59
C ASP A 93 -14.11 -0.53 1.74
N SER A 94 -14.00 -0.78 0.42
CA SER A 94 -15.16 -0.98 -0.45
C SER A 94 -16.02 -2.19 -0.06
N GLY A 95 -15.47 -3.18 0.66
CA GLY A 95 -16.20 -4.38 1.07
C GLY A 95 -16.68 -5.27 -0.09
N LEU A 96 -16.28 -4.99 -1.33
CA LEU A 96 -16.72 -5.70 -2.53
C LEU A 96 -16.21 -7.14 -2.66
N ASP A 97 -15.18 -7.48 -1.89
CA ASP A 97 -14.45 -8.74 -1.91
C ASP A 97 -13.93 -9.09 -0.52
N ASP A 98 -14.29 -10.27 0.00
CA ASP A 98 -13.80 -10.79 1.28
C ASP A 98 -12.38 -11.38 1.17
N ASN A 99 -11.60 -10.97 0.18
CA ASN A 99 -10.32 -11.59 -0.13
C ASN A 99 -9.29 -11.39 0.99
N ILE A 100 -9.05 -12.47 1.73
CA ILE A 100 -8.03 -12.59 2.77
C ILE A 100 -6.64 -12.19 2.25
N GLU A 101 -6.32 -12.51 1.00
CA GLU A 101 -5.03 -12.17 0.39
C GLU A 101 -4.85 -10.65 0.28
N MET A 102 -5.89 -9.91 -0.09
CA MET A 102 -5.83 -8.46 -0.25
C MET A 102 -5.63 -7.75 1.09
N LYS A 103 -6.29 -8.24 2.15
CA LYS A 103 -6.10 -7.77 3.53
C LYS A 103 -4.68 -8.06 4.02
N SER A 104 -4.15 -9.24 3.71
CA SER A 104 -2.76 -9.60 4.01
C SER A 104 -1.75 -8.67 3.31
N TRP A 105 -1.99 -8.34 2.04
CA TRP A 105 -1.19 -7.35 1.31
C TRP A 105 -1.28 -5.96 1.94
N GLN A 106 -2.48 -5.51 2.31
CA GLN A 106 -2.67 -4.23 3.01
C GLN A 106 -1.83 -4.16 4.29
N GLU A 107 -1.90 -5.18 5.16
CA GLU A 107 -1.11 -5.23 6.39
C GLU A 107 0.40 -5.21 6.11
N THR A 108 0.84 -5.94 5.07
CA THR A 108 2.26 -6.02 4.70
C THR A 108 2.76 -4.68 4.17
N VAL A 109 2.03 -4.06 3.26
CA VAL A 109 2.39 -2.76 2.67
C VAL A 109 2.34 -1.64 3.72
N LEU A 110 1.41 -1.70 4.68
CA LEU A 110 1.38 -0.76 5.80
C LEU A 110 2.65 -0.84 6.66
N LYS A 111 3.14 -2.05 6.95
CA LYS A 111 4.42 -2.22 7.67
C LYS A 111 5.60 -1.69 6.87
N LEU A 112 5.63 -1.96 5.56
CA LEU A 112 6.66 -1.42 4.66
C LEU A 112 6.64 0.12 4.64
N LYS A 113 5.43 0.72 4.59
CA LYS A 113 5.24 2.17 4.64
C LYS A 113 5.77 2.76 5.93
N GLU A 114 5.50 2.13 7.08
CA GLU A 114 6.03 2.57 8.37
C GLU A 114 7.56 2.53 8.38
N ASN A 115 8.17 1.45 7.90
CA ASN A 115 9.63 1.32 7.83
C ASN A 115 10.25 2.36 6.90
N ALA A 116 9.75 2.50 5.67
CA ALA A 116 10.24 3.49 4.70
C ALA A 116 10.03 4.94 5.18
N ARG A 117 8.96 5.20 5.96
CA ARG A 117 8.77 6.49 6.62
C ARG A 117 9.87 6.74 7.65
N TRP A 118 10.24 5.75 8.46
CA TRP A 118 11.32 5.91 9.43
C TRP A 118 12.67 6.17 8.76
N GLU A 119 12.99 5.44 7.70
CA GLU A 119 14.25 5.59 6.95
C GLU A 119 14.35 6.93 6.22
N SER A 120 13.22 7.54 5.83
CA SER A 120 13.18 8.87 5.19
C SER A 120 13.27 10.05 6.16
N LEU A 121 13.21 9.81 7.48
CA LEU A 121 13.44 10.85 8.49
C LEU A 121 14.93 11.15 8.62
N SER A 122 15.27 12.42 8.87
CA SER A 122 16.64 12.78 9.28
C SER A 122 17.00 12.15 10.64
N GLU A 123 18.28 11.92 10.91
CA GLU A 123 18.77 11.39 12.19
C GLU A 123 18.18 12.15 13.39
N LYS A 124 18.12 13.49 13.32
CA LYS A 124 17.52 14.33 14.36
C LYS A 124 16.03 14.04 14.59
N GLN A 125 15.27 13.79 13.52
CA GLN A 125 13.85 13.45 13.62
C GLN A 125 13.64 12.02 14.15
N GLN A 126 14.53 11.09 13.80
CA GLN A 126 14.54 9.74 14.35
C GLN A 126 14.84 9.78 15.86
N GLU A 127 15.86 10.52 16.28
CA GLU A 127 16.21 10.73 17.68
C GLU A 127 15.07 11.38 18.48
N GLU A 128 14.44 12.44 17.96
CA GLU A 128 13.28 13.08 18.59
C GLU A 128 12.08 12.11 18.69
N GLY A 129 11.85 11.30 17.66
CA GLY A 129 10.81 10.25 17.66
C GLY A 129 11.06 9.17 18.70
N ILE A 130 12.30 8.68 18.81
CA ILE A 130 12.70 7.72 19.84
C ILE A 130 12.54 8.33 21.24
N LEU A 131 12.97 9.58 21.44
CA LEU A 131 12.81 10.28 22.72
C LEU A 131 11.34 10.43 23.13
N LEU A 132 10.43 10.70 22.18
CA LEU A 132 9.00 10.73 22.43
C LEU A 132 8.45 9.34 22.79
N LEU A 133 8.88 8.29 22.09
CA LEU A 133 8.48 6.91 22.40
C LEU A 133 8.94 6.48 23.80
N LEU A 134 10.11 6.93 24.25
CA LEU A 134 10.66 6.61 25.57
C LEU A 134 10.07 7.47 26.69
N LYS A 135 9.45 8.61 26.36
CA LYS A 135 8.93 9.57 27.34
C LYS A 135 7.79 8.95 28.16
N GLY A 136 7.98 8.92 29.48
CA GLY A 136 6.99 8.39 30.42
C GLY A 136 6.96 6.87 30.53
N LYS A 137 7.90 6.16 29.88
CA LYS A 137 8.05 4.70 30.01
C LYS A 137 8.99 4.33 31.15
N THR A 138 8.67 3.23 31.81
CA THR A 138 9.51 2.59 32.83
C THR A 138 10.69 1.85 32.20
N LYS A 139 11.71 1.56 33.02
CA LYS A 139 12.92 0.87 32.56
C LYS A 139 12.64 -0.52 31.96
N GLU A 140 11.66 -1.24 32.50
CA GLU A 140 11.22 -2.54 32.00
C GLU A 140 10.47 -2.42 30.66
N GLU A 141 9.62 -1.41 30.48
CA GLU A 141 8.94 -1.14 29.20
C GLU A 141 9.94 -0.72 28.11
N ILE A 142 10.97 0.04 28.46
CA ILE A 142 12.05 0.41 27.54
C ILE A 142 12.85 -0.82 27.12
N LYS A 143 13.19 -1.74 28.05
CA LYS A 143 13.86 -3.01 27.70
C LYS A 143 13.04 -3.89 26.78
N GLU A 144 11.72 -3.93 26.96
CA GLU A 144 10.85 -4.67 26.04
C GLU A 144 10.74 -4.02 24.66
N LEU A 145 10.74 -2.69 24.60
CA LEU A 145 10.79 -1.93 23.35
C LEU A 145 12.08 -2.19 22.58
N ILE A 146 13.23 -2.12 23.26
CA ILE A 146 14.54 -2.42 22.66
C ILE A 146 14.56 -3.84 22.11
N LYS A 147 14.09 -4.84 22.88
CA LYS A 147 13.96 -6.24 22.41
C LYS A 147 13.03 -6.42 21.22
N LYS A 148 12.03 -5.55 21.03
CA LYS A 148 11.13 -5.57 19.86
C LYS A 148 11.79 -4.93 18.64
N LEU A 149 12.59 -3.89 18.85
CA LEU A 149 13.34 -3.22 17.78
C LEU A 149 14.52 -4.08 17.29
N GLU A 150 15.22 -4.79 18.19
CA GLU A 150 16.28 -5.76 17.85
C GLU A 150 15.80 -6.99 17.05
N LYS A 151 14.48 -7.21 16.93
CA LYS A 151 13.90 -8.29 16.12
C LYS A 151 13.61 -7.88 14.68
N PHE A 152 13.79 -6.61 14.32
CA PHE A 152 13.86 -6.22 12.91
C PHE A 152 15.27 -6.57 12.43
N PRO A 153 15.42 -7.42 11.40
CA PRO A 153 16.75 -7.72 10.87
C PRO A 153 17.37 -6.40 10.39
N GLU A 154 18.59 -6.13 10.85
CA GLU A 154 19.43 -5.05 10.36
C GLU A 154 19.64 -5.23 8.85
N SER A 155 18.83 -4.55 8.04
CA SER A 155 19.19 -4.32 6.64
C SER A 155 20.19 -3.18 6.60
N GLY A 156 21.48 -3.55 6.65
CA GLY A 156 22.54 -2.76 6.04
C GLY A 156 23.51 -2.06 6.99
N SER A 157 24.60 -2.76 7.33
CA SER A 157 25.94 -2.16 7.30
C SER A 157 27.03 -3.22 7.08
N ASP A 158 26.97 -3.93 5.95
CA ASP A 158 28.17 -4.55 5.38
C ASP A 158 28.61 -3.72 4.17
N SER A 159 29.03 -2.49 4.44
CA SER A 159 29.88 -1.73 3.53
C SER A 159 31.23 -1.53 4.20
N ASP A 160 32.26 -2.00 3.50
CA ASP A 160 33.67 -1.64 3.62
C ASP A 160 34.51 -2.36 4.68
N ASN A 161 34.83 -3.63 4.39
CA ASN A 161 36.09 -4.25 4.82
C ASN A 161 36.81 -4.95 3.63
N GLU A 162 36.90 -4.26 2.50
CA GLU A 162 37.81 -4.62 1.39
C GLU A 162 38.79 -3.47 1.08
N ARG A 163 39.60 -3.03 2.04
CA ARG A 163 40.83 -2.28 1.76
C ARG A 163 41.91 -2.55 2.79
N GLU A 164 42.53 -3.72 2.73
CA GLU A 164 43.96 -3.90 3.01
C GLU A 164 44.36 -5.35 2.75
N ASN A 165 44.96 -5.61 1.58
CA ASN A 165 46.06 -6.56 1.34
C ASN A 165 46.15 -6.99 -0.14
N LEU A 166 46.60 -6.06 -0.99
CA LEU A 166 47.35 -6.40 -2.20
C LEU A 166 48.45 -5.34 -2.37
N LYS A 167 49.60 -5.61 -1.75
CA LYS A 167 50.91 -5.09 -2.15
C LYS A 167 51.77 -6.28 -2.55
#